data_AF-A0A5C2H7Z0-F1
#
_entry.id   AF-A0A5C2H7Z0-F1
#
_cell.length_a   1.000
_cell.length_b   1.000
_cell.length_c   1.000
_cell.angle_alpha   90.00
_cell.angle_beta   90.00
_cell.angle_gamma   90.00
#
_symmetry.space_group_name_H-M   'P 1'
#
loop_
_entity.id
_entity.type
_entity.pdbx_description
1 polymer ?
#
loop_
_entity_poly.entity_id
_entity_poly.type
_entity_poly.pdbx_seq_one_letter_code
_entity_poly.pdbx_strand_id
1 'polypeptide(L)'
;MGIFDVSIKEKIKIKNTKKEFLEFFKKQLTKEKEYETSIQTNSIEIKKVHLNTLLKYNTIIDIQKASGENELIINAQLHDTLVLTILIILAILLTYGIGVIFVAGYAYLQKKKAKLFLEKLVKDYETIN
;
A
#
# COMPACT_ATOMS: atom_id res chain seq x y z
N MET A 1 0.46 -13.58 -2.87
CA MET A 1 1.26 -12.36 -2.60
C MET A 1 2.25 -12.20 -3.75
N GLY A 2 2.14 -11.14 -4.53
CA GLY A 2 3.09 -10.79 -5.57
C GLY A 2 4.40 -10.28 -4.99
N ILE A 3 5.50 -10.45 -5.73
CA ILE A 3 6.85 -10.05 -5.28
C ILE A 3 6.98 -8.53 -5.01
N PHE A 4 6.09 -7.72 -5.60
CA PHE A 4 6.05 -6.26 -5.45
C PHE A 4 4.96 -5.76 -4.49
N ASP A 5 4.19 -6.67 -3.89
CA ASP A 5 3.16 -6.32 -2.92
C ASP A 5 3.80 -5.92 -1.58
N VAL A 6 3.14 -5.02 -0.88
CA VAL A 6 3.52 -4.56 0.46
C VAL A 6 2.48 -5.05 1.45
N SER A 7 2.91 -5.74 2.50
CA SER A 7 2.07 -6.13 3.62
C SER A 7 2.74 -5.68 4.90
N ILE A 8 2.00 -4.95 5.73
CA ILE A 8 2.44 -4.48 7.04
C ILE A 8 1.44 -5.03 8.04
N LYS A 9 1.95 -5.68 9.08
CA LYS A 9 1.18 -6.16 10.22
C LYS A 9 1.80 -5.56 11.46
N GLU A 10 1.10 -4.64 12.09
CA GLU A 10 1.55 -3.99 13.32
C GLU A 10 0.47 -4.06 14.40
N LYS A 11 0.91 -4.27 15.63
CA LYS A 11 0.02 -4.27 16.80
C LYS A 11 -0.17 -2.83 17.24
N ILE A 12 -1.37 -2.28 17.08
CA ILE A 12 -1.67 -0.91 17.49
C ILE A 12 -2.57 -0.89 18.71
N LYS A 13 -2.15 -0.14 19.74
CA LYS A 13 -3.02 0.20 20.86
C LYS A 13 -3.94 1.35 20.45
N ILE A 14 -5.03 1.02 19.77
CA ILE A 14 -6.03 2.01 19.38
C ILE A 14 -6.70 2.58 20.65
N LYS A 15 -6.33 3.79 21.06
CA LYS A 15 -7.02 4.55 22.12
C LYS A 15 -8.32 5.22 21.64
N ASN A 16 -8.42 5.55 20.34
CA ASN A 16 -9.56 6.27 19.75
C ASN A 16 -10.58 5.37 19.02
N THR A 17 -11.68 5.96 18.55
CA THR A 17 -12.71 5.25 17.78
C THR A 17 -12.12 4.72 16.47
N LYS A 18 -12.29 3.43 16.16
CA LYS A 18 -11.78 2.79 14.91
C LYS A 18 -12.14 3.56 13.64
N LYS A 19 -13.29 4.25 13.63
CA LYS A 19 -13.74 5.09 12.51
C LYS A 19 -12.82 6.29 12.26
N GLU A 20 -12.33 6.96 13.30
CA GLU A 20 -11.47 8.13 13.17
C GLU A 20 -10.10 7.76 12.58
N PHE A 21 -9.55 6.61 12.98
CA PHE A 21 -8.32 6.07 12.38
C PHE A 21 -8.49 5.80 10.89
N LEU A 22 -9.59 5.12 10.53
CA LEU A 22 -9.91 4.78 9.16
C LEU A 22 -10.13 6.05 8.31
N GLU A 23 -10.77 7.08 8.87
CA GLU A 23 -10.97 8.36 8.20
C GLU A 23 -9.68 9.17 8.03
N PHE A 24 -8.79 9.15 9.03
CA PHE A 24 -7.45 9.73 8.94
C PHE A 24 -6.63 9.06 7.83
N PHE A 25 -6.58 7.73 7.80
CA PHE A 25 -5.88 6.99 6.75
C PHE A 25 -6.48 7.26 5.38
N LYS A 26 -7.81 7.29 5.25
CA LYS A 26 -8.48 7.68 4.01
C LYS A 26 -8.03 9.06 3.55
N LYS A 27 -8.06 10.07 4.42
CA LYS A 27 -7.67 11.45 4.07
C LYS A 27 -6.20 11.55 3.64
N GLN A 28 -5.30 10.90 4.38
CA GLN A 28 -3.87 10.90 4.07
C GLN A 28 -3.53 10.16 2.78
N LEU A 29 -4.21 9.05 2.50
CA LEU A 29 -3.98 8.24 1.30
C LEU A 29 -4.60 8.85 0.05
N THR A 30 -5.75 9.51 0.19
CA THR A 30 -6.45 10.10 -0.96
C THR A 30 -5.89 11.47 -1.36
N LYS A 31 -5.23 12.23 -0.47
CA LYS A 31 -4.68 13.57 -0.77
C LYS A 31 -5.63 14.41 -1.65
N GLU A 32 -6.92 14.40 -1.30
CA GLU A 32 -7.99 15.14 -2.01
C GLU A 32 -8.35 14.65 -3.42
N LYS A 33 -7.86 13.48 -3.86
CA LYS A 33 -8.29 12.83 -5.11
C LYS A 33 -9.41 11.82 -4.85
N GLU A 34 -10.39 11.80 -5.75
CA GLU A 34 -11.44 10.77 -5.75
C GLU A 34 -10.87 9.44 -6.23
N TYR A 35 -10.68 8.51 -5.28
CA TYR A 35 -10.39 7.11 -5.58
C TYR A 35 -11.64 6.27 -5.29
N GLU A 36 -11.77 5.14 -5.99
CA GLU A 36 -12.76 4.12 -5.62
C GLU A 36 -12.45 3.59 -4.22
N THR A 37 -13.21 4.07 -3.23
CA THR A 37 -13.12 3.65 -1.83
C THR A 37 -14.30 2.75 -1.51
N SER A 38 -14.03 1.53 -1.05
CA SER A 38 -15.03 0.66 -0.43
C SER A 38 -14.78 0.66 1.07
N ILE A 39 -15.75 1.19 1.83
CA ILE A 39 -15.70 1.24 3.29
C ILE A 39 -16.54 0.07 3.81
N GLN A 40 -15.91 -0.84 4.54
CA GLN A 40 -16.59 -1.88 5.31
C GLN A 40 -16.46 -1.56 6.82
N THR A 41 -17.24 -2.23 7.65
CA THR A 41 -17.41 -1.93 9.09
C THR A 41 -16.11 -1.85 9.88
N ASN A 42 -15.04 -2.51 9.42
CA ASN A 42 -13.76 -2.58 10.12
C ASN A 42 -12.55 -2.53 9.18
N SER A 43 -12.79 -2.28 7.89
CA SER A 43 -11.75 -2.23 6.86
C SER A 43 -12.06 -1.18 5.81
N ILE A 44 -11.02 -0.59 5.24
CA ILE A 44 -11.11 0.30 4.09
C ILE A 44 -10.29 -0.29 2.96
N GLU A 45 -10.93 -0.48 1.82
CA GLU A 45 -10.26 -0.76 0.56
C GLU A 45 -10.24 0.52 -0.28
N ILE A 46 -9.05 0.94 -0.69
CA ILE A 46 -8.85 2.03 -1.62
C ILE A 46 -8.15 1.49 -2.86
N LYS A 47 -8.85 1.50 -3.98
CA LYS A 47 -8.31 0.99 -5.25
C LYS A 47 -7.46 2.06 -5.92
N LYS A 48 -6.40 1.62 -6.59
CA LYS A 48 -5.54 2.45 -7.46
C LYS A 48 -4.89 3.66 -6.76
N VAL A 49 -4.57 3.56 -5.47
CA VAL A 49 -3.92 4.64 -4.71
C VAL A 49 -2.45 4.75 -5.04
N HIS A 50 -1.97 5.99 -5.12
CA HIS A 50 -0.56 6.32 -5.14
C HIS A 50 -0.01 6.44 -3.72
N LEU A 51 0.71 5.41 -3.26
CA LEU A 51 1.35 5.38 -1.93
C LEU A 51 2.67 6.16 -1.93
N ASN A 52 2.62 7.42 -2.36
CA ASN A 52 3.80 8.25 -2.65
C ASN A 52 4.74 7.62 -3.70
N THR A 53 4.15 6.85 -4.61
CA THR A 53 4.81 6.09 -5.68
C THR A 53 4.10 6.37 -7.01
N LEU A 54 4.81 6.17 -8.13
CA LEU A 54 4.18 6.30 -9.45
C LEU A 54 3.28 5.10 -9.77
N LEU A 55 3.63 3.92 -9.27
CA LEU A 55 2.82 2.71 -9.43
C LEU A 55 1.59 2.79 -8.54
N LYS A 56 0.46 2.34 -9.05
CA LYS A 56 -0.81 2.30 -8.33
C LYS A 56 -0.91 1.02 -7.53
N TYR A 57 -1.41 1.16 -6.31
CA TYR A 57 -1.64 0.05 -5.39
C TYR A 57 -3.10 -0.02 -4.97
N ASN A 58 -3.64 -1.23 -4.93
CA ASN A 58 -4.90 -1.51 -4.26
C ASN A 58 -4.58 -1.74 -2.79
N THR A 59 -4.99 -0.79 -1.93
CA THR A 59 -4.63 -0.78 -0.52
C THR A 59 -5.84 -1.18 0.31
N ILE A 60 -5.71 -2.25 1.08
CA ILE A 60 -6.70 -2.74 2.04
C ILE A 60 -6.12 -2.52 3.43
N ILE A 61 -6.84 -1.79 4.26
CA ILE A 61 -6.52 -1.56 5.67
C ILE A 61 -7.58 -2.26 6.48
N ASP A 62 -7.18 -3.22 7.32
CA ASP A 62 -8.06 -3.99 8.19
C ASP A 62 -7.57 -3.89 9.63
N ILE A 63 -8.51 -3.79 10.57
CA ILE A 63 -8.23 -3.75 12.01
C ILE A 63 -8.84 -5.00 12.63
N GLN A 64 -8.02 -6.02 12.87
CA GLN A 64 -8.48 -7.26 13.50
C GLN A 64 -8.21 -7.23 15.00
N LYS A 65 -9.07 -7.86 15.81
CA LYS A 65 -8.78 -8.08 17.23
C LYS A 65 -8.15 -9.46 17.37
N ALA A 66 -6.87 -9.53 17.71
CA ALA A 66 -6.18 -10.77 18.01
C ALA A 66 -5.67 -10.72 19.45
N SER A 67 -6.15 -11.65 20.29
CA SER A 67 -5.66 -11.85 21.67
C SER A 67 -5.65 -10.60 22.56
N GLY A 68 -6.75 -9.84 22.58
CA GLY A 68 -6.94 -8.71 23.50
C GLY A 68 -6.36 -7.37 23.04
N GLU A 69 -5.53 -7.36 21.98
CA GLU A 69 -5.00 -6.15 21.34
C GLU A 69 -5.57 -5.98 19.92
N ASN A 70 -5.59 -4.74 19.40
CA ASN A 70 -5.99 -4.49 18.01
C ASN A 70 -4.75 -4.64 17.10
N GLU A 71 -4.84 -5.47 16.07
CA GLU A 71 -3.84 -5.62 15.02
C GLU A 71 -4.26 -4.86 13.77
N LEU A 72 -3.38 -4.00 13.27
CA LEU A 72 -3.50 -3.34 11.99
C LEU A 72 -2.85 -4.19 10.91
N ILE A 73 -3.62 -4.50 9.89
CA ILE A 73 -3.16 -5.22 8.71
C ILE A 73 -3.34 -4.29 7.52
N ILE A 74 -2.24 -3.79 6.97
CA ILE A 74 -2.24 -3.02 5.72
C ILE A 74 -1.69 -3.92 4.62
N ASN A 75 -2.51 -4.19 3.61
CA ASN A 75 -2.13 -4.92 2.41
C ASN A 75 -2.24 -3.99 1.21
N ALA A 76 -1.12 -3.61 0.61
CA ALA A 76 -1.06 -2.86 -0.63
C ALA A 76 -0.57 -3.77 -1.76
N GLN A 77 -1.52 -4.19 -2.61
CA GLN A 77 -1.27 -5.01 -3.77
C GLN A 77 -0.96 -4.13 -4.99
N LEU A 78 0.07 -4.47 -5.77
CA LEU A 78 0.37 -3.72 -6.99
C LEU A 78 -0.76 -3.90 -8.01
N HIS A 79 -1.35 -2.79 -8.48
CA HIS A 79 -2.42 -2.81 -9.49
C HIS A 79 -1.85 -2.91 -10.91
N ASP A 80 -0.78 -2.16 -11.18
CA ASP A 80 -0.20 -2.02 -12.52
C ASP A 80 0.72 -3.19 -12.92
N THR A 81 0.37 -4.42 -12.52
CA THR A 81 1.17 -5.64 -12.80
C THR A 81 1.27 -5.92 -14.30
N LEU A 82 0.18 -5.73 -15.05
CA LEU A 82 0.17 -5.93 -16.51
C LEU A 82 1.12 -4.97 -17.23
N VAL A 83 1.15 -3.70 -16.81
CA VAL A 83 2.07 -2.70 -17.37
C VAL A 83 3.51 -3.12 -17.12
N LEU A 84 3.81 -3.61 -15.91
CA LEU A 84 5.14 -4.11 -15.58
C LEU A 84 5.53 -5.33 -16.42
N THR A 85 4.60 -6.26 -16.66
CA THR A 85 4.82 -7.42 -17.52
C THR A 85 5.13 -7.01 -18.96
N ILE A 86 4.38 -6.05 -19.52
CA ILE A 86 4.63 -5.53 -20.87
C ILE A 86 6.02 -4.89 -20.95
N LEU A 87 6.42 -4.10 -19.95
CA LEU A 87 7.76 -3.50 -19.90
C LEU A 87 8.87 -4.54 -19.84
N ILE A 88 8.67 -5.65 -19.13
CA ILE A 88 9.63 -6.76 -19.08
C ILE A 88 9.75 -7.41 -20.46
N ILE A 89 8.63 -7.71 -21.13
CA ILE A 89 8.63 -8.31 -22.48
C ILE A 89 9.35 -7.39 -23.47
N LEU A 90 9.04 -6.09 -23.45
CA LEU A 90 9.71 -5.10 -24.28
C LEU A 90 11.21 -4.98 -23.97
N ALA A 91 11.60 -5.04 -22.69
CA ALA A 91 13.00 -5.02 -22.31
C ALA A 91 13.76 -6.26 -22.84
N ILE A 92 13.13 -7.43 -22.81
CA ILE A 92 13.70 -8.65 -23.41
C ILE A 92 13.87 -8.48 -24.92
N LEU A 93 12.84 -7.98 -25.60
CA LEU A 93 12.85 -7.78 -27.07
C LEU A 93 13.88 -6.74 -27.53
N LEU A 94 13.99 -5.61 -26.83
CA LEU A 94 14.76 -4.45 -27.27
C LEU A 94 16.22 -4.46 -26.79
N THR A 95 16.48 -5.04 -25.62
CA THR A 95 17.80 -4.97 -24.96
C THR A 95 18.40 -6.35 -24.67
N TYR A 96 17.84 -7.40 -25.28
CA TYR A 96 18.23 -8.78 -25.05
C TYR A 96 18.22 -9.17 -23.55
N GLY A 97 17.32 -8.55 -22.78
CA GLY A 97 17.12 -8.84 -21.35
C GLY A 97 17.88 -7.93 -20.38
N ILE A 98 18.84 -7.10 -20.81
CA ILE A 98 19.57 -6.19 -19.91
C ILE A 98 18.62 -5.18 -19.25
N GLY A 99 17.64 -4.68 -20.00
CA GLY A 99 16.61 -3.75 -19.55
C GLY A 99 15.73 -4.30 -18.41
N VAL A 100 15.62 -5.63 -18.27
CA VAL A 100 14.82 -6.26 -17.21
C VAL A 100 15.35 -5.87 -15.83
N ILE A 101 16.66 -5.71 -15.69
CA ILE A 101 17.30 -5.29 -14.42
C ILE A 101 16.81 -3.89 -14.02
N PHE A 102 16.72 -2.96 -14.98
CA PHE A 102 16.23 -1.61 -14.71
C PHE A 102 14.75 -1.60 -14.33
N VAL A 103 13.92 -2.40 -15.01
CA VAL A 103 12.48 -2.52 -14.71
C VAL A 103 12.28 -3.12 -13.32
N ALA A 104 13.01 -4.20 -13.00
CA ALA A 104 12.94 -4.85 -11.69
C ALA A 104 13.44 -3.93 -10.57
N GLY A 105 14.56 -3.22 -10.79
CA GLY A 105 15.11 -2.25 -9.84
C GLY A 105 14.15 -1.10 -9.58
N TYR A 106 13.50 -0.58 -10.62
CA TYR A 106 12.48 0.46 -10.49
C TYR A 106 11.28 -0.02 -9.66
N ALA A 107 10.73 -1.21 -9.98
CA ALA A 107 9.61 -1.78 -9.23
C ALA A 107 9.97 -2.03 -7.74
N TYR A 108 11.20 -2.48 -7.48
CA TYR A 108 11.70 -2.66 -6.12
C TYR A 108 11.80 -1.34 -5.34
N LEU A 109 12.31 -0.26 -5.97
CA LEU A 109 12.37 1.06 -5.35
C LEU A 109 10.99 1.61 -5.03
N GLN A 110 10.02 1.40 -5.92
CA GLN A 110 8.62 1.78 -5.67
C GLN A 110 8.04 1.00 -4.49
N LYS A 111 8.25 -0.32 -4.44
CA LYS A 111 7.86 -1.14 -3.27
C LYS A 111 8.44 -0.59 -1.97
N LYS A 112 9.75 -0.28 -1.95
CA LYS A 112 10.42 0.25 -0.75
C LYS A 112 9.87 1.60 -0.33
N LYS A 113 9.60 2.51 -1.27
CA LYS A 113 8.98 3.81 -1.01
C LYS A 113 7.55 3.68 -0.46
N ALA A 114 6.72 2.83 -1.07
CA ALA A 114 5.36 2.58 -0.59
C ALA A 114 5.35 2.02 0.84
N LYS A 115 6.26 1.07 1.13
CA LYS A 115 6.40 0.49 2.47
C LYS A 115 6.79 1.57 3.49
N LEU A 116 7.84 2.35 3.22
CA LEU A 116 8.27 3.42 4.12
C LEU A 116 7.18 4.48 4.34
N PHE A 117 6.40 4.81 3.31
CA PHE A 117 5.29 5.74 3.43
C PHE A 117 4.19 5.21 4.34
N LEU A 118 3.80 3.94 4.17
CA LEU A 118 2.81 3.29 5.02
C LEU A 118 3.30 3.15 6.47
N GLU A 119 4.54 2.69 6.69
CA GLU A 119 5.13 2.60 8.05
C GLU A 119 5.19 3.97 8.73
N LYS A 120 5.53 5.03 7.98
CA LYS A 120 5.52 6.39 8.51
C LYS A 120 4.10 6.82 8.91
N LEU A 121 3.09 6.53 8.10
CA LEU A 121 1.70 6.84 8.42
C LEU A 121 1.23 6.13 9.70
N VAL A 122 1.63 4.87 9.90
CA VAL A 122 1.30 4.14 11.13
C VAL A 122 2.00 4.76 12.33
N LYS A 123 3.30 5.07 12.24
CA LYS A 123 4.05 5.73 13.31
C LYS A 123 3.55 7.13 13.65
N ASP A 124 3.18 7.91 12.63
CA ASP A 124 2.62 9.25 12.83
C ASP A 124 1.30 9.15 13.62
N TYR A 125 0.46 8.14 13.33
CA TYR A 125 -0.75 7.89 14.11
C TYR A 125 -0.46 7.46 15.56
N GLU A 126 0.51 6.58 15.79
CA GLU A 126 0.93 6.19 17.15
C GLU A 126 1.56 7.34 17.93
N THR A 127 2.23 8.29 17.27
CA THR A 127 2.87 9.43 17.95
C THR A 127 1.86 10.50 18.36
N ILE A 128 0.74 10.60 17.63
CA ILE A 128 -0.33 11.57 17.90
C ILE A 128 -1.26 11.12 19.04
N ASN A 129 -1.26 9.84 19.46
CA ASN A 129 -2.23 9.24 20.39
C ASN A 129 -1.62 8.42 21.54
#